data_AF-A0A521GNB1-F1
#
_entry.id   AF-A0A521GNB1-F1
#
_cell.length_a   1.000
_cell.length_b   1.000
_cell.length_c   1.000
_cell.angle_alpha   90.00
_cell.angle_beta   90.00
_cell.angle_gamma   90.00
#
_symmetry.space_group_name_H-M   'P 1'
#
loop_
_entity.id
_entity.type
_entity.pdbx_description
1 polymer ?
#
loop_
_entity_poly.entity_id
_entity_poly.type
_entity_poly.pdbx_seq_one_letter_code
_entity_poly.pdbx_strand_id
1 'polypeptide(L)'
;MLAQSKGILVGRKFTPFTLDQTEIPQMLQDWLSRGFLVPKDAANMAEISSISRVLVPYFIYNCQIAVEWRGYGGDYVRETVAGAGGTAEVKKVVNWVEQSGLVQDQLQETRLASKDIDRHLRRFFLKYGWEGKPVGDWSEVAARELNATVIPADLDAQKIFTREFQGKLFRKIESEINRSVHGEEKRGITWRKFLEYRYLELYAPYYSVSYTYQGKEYQLTIDASETSRQTGKKPRRSIFSLFRKSKPESNE
;
A
#
# COMPACT_ATOMS: atom_id res chain seq x y z
N MET A 1 23.18 20.10 -9.62
CA MET A 1 22.02 20.26 -8.70
C MET A 1 20.78 19.86 -9.48
N LEU A 2 20.30 18.62 -9.32
CA LEU A 2 19.12 18.12 -10.05
C LEU A 2 17.88 18.81 -9.47
N ALA A 3 17.05 19.40 -10.33
CA ALA A 3 15.76 19.95 -9.94
C ALA A 3 15.01 18.91 -9.11
N GLN A 4 14.60 19.27 -7.89
CA GLN A 4 13.69 18.41 -7.15
C GLN A 4 12.41 18.28 -7.98
N SER A 5 12.07 17.06 -8.37
CA SER A 5 10.78 16.79 -9.00
C SER A 5 9.70 17.20 -8.00
N LYS A 6 9.03 18.31 -8.27
CA LYS A 6 7.90 18.78 -7.46
C LYS A 6 6.68 17.99 -7.92
N GLY A 7 6.05 17.26 -6.99
CA GLY A 7 4.82 16.53 -7.28
C GLY A 7 3.72 17.46 -7.76
N ILE A 8 2.99 17.02 -8.78
CA ILE A 8 1.85 17.76 -9.31
C ILE A 8 0.57 17.12 -8.76
N LEU A 9 -0.22 17.87 -7.99
CA LEU A 9 -1.57 17.48 -7.61
C LEU A 9 -2.45 17.55 -8.86
N VAL A 10 -2.98 16.41 -9.29
CA VAL A 10 -3.87 16.32 -10.45
C VAL A 10 -5.28 16.75 -10.09
N GLY A 11 -5.69 16.52 -8.84
CA GLY A 11 -6.99 16.93 -8.34
C GLY A 11 -7.42 16.12 -7.13
N ARG A 12 -8.67 16.34 -6.73
CA ARG A 12 -9.37 15.60 -5.69
C ARG A 12 -10.50 14.80 -6.31
N LYS A 13 -10.68 13.56 -5.85
CA LYS A 13 -11.72 12.64 -6.31
C LYS A 13 -12.36 11.97 -5.10
N PHE A 14 -13.53 11.38 -5.29
CA PHE A 14 -14.09 10.44 -4.30
C PHE A 14 -14.67 9.22 -4.97
N THR A 15 -14.80 8.15 -4.21
CA THR A 15 -15.61 7.00 -4.60
C THR A 15 -16.97 7.11 -3.94
N PRO A 16 -18.08 6.90 -4.67
CA PRO A 16 -19.42 6.96 -4.09
C PRO A 16 -19.68 5.78 -3.14
N PHE A 17 -20.60 5.99 -2.19
CA PHE A 17 -21.18 4.90 -1.42
C PHE A 17 -22.10 4.10 -2.35
N THR A 18 -21.73 2.87 -2.67
CA THR A 18 -22.56 1.98 -3.52
C THR A 18 -23.35 1.00 -2.68
N LEU A 19 -22.92 0.74 -1.44
CA LEU A 19 -23.62 -0.09 -0.48
C LEU A 19 -24.76 0.69 0.21
N ASP A 20 -25.97 0.14 0.16
CA ASP A 20 -27.11 0.68 0.91
C ASP A 20 -26.89 0.48 2.41
N GLN A 21 -27.14 1.54 3.17
CA GLN A 21 -27.07 1.54 4.63
C GLN A 21 -28.07 0.56 5.25
N THR A 22 -29.18 0.26 4.56
CA THR A 22 -30.19 -0.70 5.03
C THR A 22 -29.68 -2.14 5.12
N GLU A 23 -28.59 -2.47 4.43
CA GLU A 23 -27.98 -3.82 4.43
C GLU A 23 -27.08 -4.06 5.66
N ILE A 24 -26.62 -2.99 6.32
CA ILE A 24 -25.62 -3.05 7.40
C ILE A 24 -26.04 -3.93 8.59
N PRO A 25 -27.30 -3.93 9.06
CA PRO A 25 -27.73 -4.84 10.12
C PRO A 25 -27.46 -6.31 9.79
N GLN A 26 -27.78 -6.75 8.56
CA GLN A 26 -27.53 -8.12 8.14
C GLN A 26 -26.03 -8.41 8.04
N MET A 27 -25.24 -7.47 7.51
CA MET A 27 -23.79 -7.62 7.42
C MET A 27 -23.14 -7.76 8.81
N LEU A 28 -23.61 -7.01 9.81
CA LEU A 28 -23.15 -7.14 11.19
C LEU A 28 -23.47 -8.54 11.75
N GLN A 29 -24.70 -9.02 11.56
CA GLN A 29 -25.12 -10.35 12.01
C GLN A 29 -24.26 -11.45 11.37
N ASP A 30 -24.06 -11.39 10.05
CA ASP A 30 -23.23 -12.33 9.29
C ASP A 30 -21.77 -12.31 9.77
N TRP A 31 -21.25 -11.12 10.04
CA TRP A 31 -19.90 -10.95 10.55
C TRP A 31 -19.78 -11.56 11.95
N LEU A 32 -20.71 -11.27 12.87
CA LEU A 32 -20.71 -11.80 14.23
C LEU A 32 -20.95 -13.32 14.29
N SER A 33 -21.64 -13.89 13.31
CA SER A 33 -21.85 -15.34 13.19
C SER A 33 -20.57 -16.12 12.88
N ARG A 34 -19.49 -15.42 12.48
CA ARG A 34 -18.21 -16.04 12.09
C ARG A 34 -17.12 -15.80 13.14
N GLY A 35 -16.34 -16.84 13.43
CA GLY A 35 -15.09 -16.74 14.18
C GLY A 35 -15.07 -17.57 15.46
N PHE A 36 -13.93 -18.22 15.70
CA PHE A 36 -13.79 -19.25 16.73
C PHE A 36 -14.09 -18.79 18.16
N LEU A 37 -13.73 -17.55 18.52
CA LEU A 37 -13.91 -17.02 19.88
C LEU A 37 -15.14 -16.13 20.04
N VAL A 38 -15.94 -15.95 18.98
CA VAL A 38 -17.11 -15.07 19.03
C VAL A 38 -18.23 -15.78 19.77
N PRO A 39 -18.94 -15.12 20.70
CA PRO A 39 -20.10 -15.72 21.34
C PRO A 39 -21.17 -16.12 20.31
N LYS A 40 -21.71 -17.34 20.43
CA LYS A 40 -22.75 -17.89 19.55
C LYS A 40 -24.02 -17.03 19.49
N ASP A 41 -24.30 -16.32 20.57
CA ASP A 41 -25.44 -15.43 20.76
C ASP A 41 -25.15 -13.98 20.31
N ALA A 42 -23.89 -13.64 20.00
CA ALA A 42 -23.50 -12.27 19.66
C ALA A 42 -24.24 -11.73 18.43
N ALA A 43 -24.48 -12.56 17.41
CA ALA A 43 -25.20 -12.12 16.22
C ALA A 43 -26.65 -11.71 16.53
N ASN A 44 -27.30 -12.36 17.50
CA ASN A 44 -28.71 -12.11 17.83
C ASN A 44 -28.88 -11.05 18.93
N MET A 45 -27.88 -10.88 19.79
CA MET A 45 -27.96 -9.97 20.93
C MET A 45 -27.19 -8.66 20.74
N ALA A 46 -26.44 -8.51 19.64
CA ALA A 46 -25.77 -7.25 19.35
C ALA A 46 -26.78 -6.22 18.85
N GLU A 47 -26.68 -5.00 19.40
CA GLU A 47 -27.55 -3.89 19.04
C GLU A 47 -26.73 -2.78 18.39
N ILE A 48 -27.13 -2.35 17.20
CA ILE A 48 -26.48 -1.22 16.51
C ILE A 48 -26.85 0.07 17.25
N SER A 49 -25.82 0.78 17.70
CA SER A 49 -25.96 2.07 18.38
C SER A 49 -25.88 3.23 17.39
N SER A 50 -25.03 3.12 16.36
CA SER A 50 -24.95 4.13 15.30
C SER A 50 -24.30 3.57 14.03
N ILE A 51 -24.66 4.19 12.91
CA ILE A 51 -24.03 3.97 11.61
C ILE A 51 -23.60 5.33 11.07
N SER A 52 -22.31 5.50 10.81
CA SER A 52 -21.74 6.73 10.28
C SER A 52 -21.07 6.50 8.94
N ARG A 53 -21.30 7.40 8.00
CA ARG A 53 -20.55 7.48 6.73
C ARG A 53 -19.23 8.20 6.98
N VAL A 54 -18.14 7.62 6.52
CA VAL A 54 -16.79 8.18 6.69
C VAL A 54 -16.07 8.19 5.35
N LEU A 55 -15.42 9.29 5.03
CA LEU A 55 -14.55 9.43 3.87
C LEU A 55 -13.09 9.47 4.33
N VAL A 56 -12.32 8.47 3.92
CA VAL A 56 -10.91 8.31 4.30
C VAL A 56 -10.03 8.79 3.15
N PRO A 57 -9.09 9.71 3.36
CA PRO A 57 -8.29 10.27 2.29
C PRO A 57 -7.04 9.43 1.99
N TYR A 58 -6.75 9.28 0.71
CA TYR A 58 -5.58 8.60 0.17
C TYR A 58 -4.84 9.50 -0.81
N PHE A 59 -3.51 9.38 -0.83
CA PHE A 59 -2.69 9.80 -1.96
C PHE A 59 -2.47 8.60 -2.88
N ILE A 60 -2.80 8.76 -4.15
CA ILE A 60 -2.45 7.83 -5.23
C ILE A 60 -1.38 8.52 -6.06
N TYR A 61 -0.16 7.97 -6.04
CA TYR A 61 1.00 8.47 -6.78
C TYR A 61 1.15 7.71 -8.08
N ASN A 62 1.24 8.44 -9.19
CA ASN A 62 1.59 7.92 -10.50
C ASN A 62 2.93 8.52 -10.91
N CYS A 63 3.93 7.67 -11.03
CA CYS A 63 5.32 8.08 -11.25
C CYS A 63 5.80 7.53 -12.58
N GLN A 64 6.49 8.38 -13.33
CA GLN A 64 7.18 7.99 -14.55
C GLN A 64 8.64 8.37 -14.39
N ILE A 65 9.52 7.42 -14.68
CA ILE A 65 10.96 7.63 -14.64
C ILE A 65 11.59 7.15 -15.94
N ALA A 66 12.47 7.98 -16.48
CA ALA A 66 13.39 7.62 -17.53
C ALA A 66 14.82 7.88 -17.05
N VAL A 67 15.68 6.90 -17.25
CA VAL A 67 17.09 6.97 -16.85
C VAL A 67 17.97 6.59 -18.02
N GLU A 68 18.73 7.57 -18.48
CA GLU A 68 19.84 7.36 -19.40
C GLU A 68 21.07 7.00 -18.59
N TRP A 69 21.74 5.90 -18.92
CA TRP A 69 22.94 5.46 -18.24
C TRP A 69 24.09 5.21 -19.21
N ARG A 70 25.31 5.37 -18.72
CA ARG A 70 26.55 4.98 -19.40
C ARG A 70 27.49 4.33 -18.41
N GLY A 71 28.31 3.40 -18.86
CA GLY A 71 29.30 2.74 -18.02
C GLY A 71 30.14 1.77 -18.84
N TYR A 72 30.92 0.95 -18.13
CA TYR A 72 31.76 -0.06 -18.76
C TYR A 72 31.41 -1.44 -18.20
N GLY A 73 31.27 -2.38 -19.10
CA GLY A 73 31.24 -3.80 -18.79
C GLY A 73 32.48 -4.46 -19.37
N GLY A 74 33.06 -5.43 -18.66
CA GLY A 74 34.30 -6.06 -19.10
C GLY A 74 34.36 -7.54 -18.79
N ASP A 75 34.93 -8.28 -19.74
CA ASP A 75 35.20 -9.71 -19.61
C ASP A 75 36.69 -9.94 -19.44
N TYR A 76 37.02 -11.01 -18.73
CA TYR A 76 38.41 -11.38 -18.53
C TYR A 76 39.00 -12.00 -19.79
N VAL A 77 40.12 -11.44 -20.24
CA VAL A 77 40.91 -11.97 -21.34
C VAL A 77 42.33 -12.28 -20.86
N ARG A 78 42.96 -13.28 -21.50
CA ARG A 78 44.36 -13.60 -21.26
C ARG A 78 45.19 -12.87 -22.31
N GLU A 79 46.13 -12.06 -21.86
CA GLU A 79 47.07 -11.33 -22.72
C GLU A 79 48.48 -11.84 -22.43
N THR A 80 49.21 -12.19 -23.48
CA THR A 80 50.62 -12.57 -23.38
C THR A 80 51.46 -11.31 -23.53
N VAL A 81 52.18 -10.93 -22.47
CA VAL A 81 53.09 -9.78 -22.47
C VAL A 81 54.54 -10.25 -22.46
N ALA A 82 55.42 -9.48 -23.10
CA ALA A 82 56.85 -9.73 -23.04
C ALA A 82 57.39 -9.41 -21.63
N GLY A 83 57.93 -10.43 -20.97
CA GLY A 83 58.63 -10.34 -19.69
C GLY A 83 60.10 -9.96 -19.87
N ALA A 84 60.75 -9.63 -18.75
CA ALA A 84 62.18 -9.32 -18.73
C ALA A 84 63.01 -10.51 -19.26
N GLY A 85 64.00 -10.23 -20.11
CA GLY A 85 64.88 -11.26 -20.67
C GLY A 85 64.29 -12.12 -21.79
N GLY A 86 63.17 -11.73 -22.41
CA GLY A 86 62.58 -12.44 -23.56
C GLY A 86 61.65 -13.60 -23.18
N THR A 87 61.28 -13.72 -21.91
CA THR A 87 60.25 -14.67 -21.44
C THR A 87 58.84 -14.13 -21.72
N ALA A 88 57.86 -14.98 -21.97
CA ALA A 88 56.46 -14.55 -22.16
C ALA A 88 55.66 -14.79 -20.87
N GLU A 89 54.94 -13.77 -20.40
CA GLU A 89 54.09 -13.84 -19.21
C GLU A 89 52.61 -13.71 -19.62
N VAL A 90 51.74 -14.59 -19.11
CA VAL A 90 50.29 -14.50 -19.36
C VAL A 90 49.64 -13.73 -18.22
N LYS A 91 49.03 -12.59 -18.53
CA LYS A 91 48.28 -11.77 -17.58
C LYS A 91 46.78 -11.88 -17.82
N LYS A 92 46.03 -11.95 -16.73
CA LYS A 92 44.56 -11.84 -16.75
C LYS A 92 44.23 -10.34 -16.70
N VAL A 93 43.72 -9.80 -17.81
CA VAL A 93 43.31 -8.39 -17.92
C VAL A 93 41.82 -8.33 -18.23
N VAL A 94 41.18 -7.20 -17.92
CA VAL A 94 39.75 -6.99 -18.24
C VAL A 94 39.66 -6.17 -19.52
N ASN A 95 39.00 -6.72 -20.54
CA ASN A 95 38.69 -6.00 -21.76
C ASN A 95 37.41 -5.17 -21.56
N TRP A 96 37.56 -3.86 -21.39
CA TRP A 96 36.44 -2.97 -21.09
C TRP A 96 35.76 -2.47 -22.35
N VAL A 97 34.45 -2.63 -22.43
CA VAL A 97 33.61 -2.08 -23.49
C VAL A 97 32.66 -1.04 -22.89
N GLU A 98 32.66 0.16 -23.48
CA GLU A 98 31.70 1.19 -23.10
C GLU A 98 30.29 0.76 -23.54
N GLN A 99 29.34 0.91 -22.63
CA GLN A 99 27.95 0.55 -22.84
C GLN A 99 27.07 1.70 -22.35
N SER A 100 25.92 1.83 -22.99
CA SER A 100 24.92 2.82 -22.61
C SER A 100 23.53 2.26 -22.86
N GLY A 101 22.56 2.83 -22.17
CA GLY A 101 21.18 2.42 -22.37
C GLY A 101 20.19 3.39 -21.75
N LEU A 102 18.93 3.05 -21.96
CA LEU A 102 17.77 3.74 -21.42
C LEU A 102 16.97 2.73 -20.60
N VAL A 103 16.66 3.08 -19.37
CA VAL A 103 15.71 2.36 -18.52
C VAL A 103 14.49 3.25 -18.32
N GLN A 104 13.31 2.73 -18.63
CA GLN A 104 12.04 3.42 -18.41
C GLN A 104 11.16 2.58 -17.52
N ASP A 105 10.49 3.23 -16.57
CA ASP A 105 9.62 2.54 -15.64
C ASP A 105 8.47 3.42 -15.18
N GLN A 106 7.40 2.76 -14.76
CA GLN A 106 6.23 3.39 -14.18
C GLN A 106 5.90 2.74 -12.84
N LEU A 107 5.49 3.57 -11.87
CA LEU A 107 5.13 3.11 -10.55
C LEU A 107 3.84 3.79 -10.10
N GLN A 108 2.84 2.97 -9.77
CA GLN A 108 1.67 3.40 -9.04
C GLN A 108 1.81 2.97 -7.57
N GLU A 109 1.65 3.90 -6.66
CA GLU A 109 1.73 3.64 -5.21
C GLU A 109 0.61 4.36 -4.48
N THR A 110 0.11 3.75 -3.40
CA THR A 110 -0.98 4.33 -2.59
C THR A 110 -0.53 4.53 -1.14
N ARG A 111 -0.94 5.64 -0.53
CA ARG A 111 -0.83 5.91 0.90
C ARG A 111 -2.08 6.56 1.46
N LEU A 112 -2.29 6.36 2.75
CA LEU A 112 -3.21 7.22 3.51
C LEU A 112 -2.66 8.64 3.56
N ALA A 113 -3.56 9.61 3.40
CA ALA A 113 -3.24 11.03 3.43
C ALA A 113 -3.51 11.67 4.80
N SER A 114 -3.91 10.88 5.81
CA SER A 114 -4.19 11.36 7.16
C SER A 114 -3.35 10.65 8.21
N LYS A 115 -2.94 11.38 9.24
CA LYS A 115 -2.34 10.81 10.47
C LYS A 115 -3.40 10.32 11.46
N ASP A 116 -4.65 10.77 11.34
CA ASP A 116 -5.73 10.56 12.31
C ASP A 116 -6.45 9.22 12.12
N ILE A 117 -5.72 8.20 11.65
CA ILE A 117 -6.23 6.85 11.40
C ILE A 117 -5.46 5.89 12.30
N ASP A 118 -6.19 5.13 13.11
CA ASP A 118 -5.57 4.19 14.04
C ASP A 118 -4.83 3.06 13.30
N ARG A 119 -3.85 2.45 13.98
CA ARG A 119 -2.95 1.45 13.41
C ARG A 119 -3.68 0.22 12.85
N HIS A 120 -4.80 -0.19 13.46
CA HIS A 120 -5.57 -1.35 13.02
C HIS A 120 -6.29 -1.04 11.70
N LEU A 121 -6.99 0.08 11.62
CA LEU A 121 -7.65 0.52 10.39
C LEU A 121 -6.65 0.82 9.28
N ARG A 122 -5.49 1.40 9.60
CA ARG A 122 -4.42 1.65 8.61
C ARG A 122 -4.02 0.39 7.83
N ARG A 123 -3.88 -0.75 8.51
CA ARG A 123 -3.54 -2.03 7.84
C ARG A 123 -4.66 -2.50 6.93
N PHE A 124 -5.91 -2.37 7.36
CA PHE A 124 -7.07 -2.72 6.55
C PHE A 124 -7.16 -1.85 5.29
N PHE A 125 -7.09 -0.53 5.48
CA PHE A 125 -7.13 0.48 4.43
C PHE A 125 -6.02 0.36 3.38
N LEU A 126 -4.80 0.00 3.80
CA LEU A 126 -3.68 -0.22 2.86
C LEU A 126 -3.74 -1.59 2.18
N LYS A 127 -4.31 -2.62 2.82
CA LYS A 127 -4.41 -3.97 2.25
C LYS A 127 -5.37 -4.02 1.08
N TYR A 128 -6.53 -3.37 1.21
CA TYR A 128 -7.61 -3.51 0.23
C TYR A 128 -7.54 -2.48 -0.91
N GLY A 129 -6.72 -1.43 -0.77
CA GLY A 129 -6.44 -0.48 -1.85
C GLY A 129 -7.69 0.20 -2.43
N TRP A 130 -7.47 1.11 -3.39
CA TRP A 130 -8.55 1.82 -4.10
C TRP A 130 -8.43 1.71 -5.62
N GLU A 131 -7.57 0.80 -6.10
CA GLU A 131 -7.35 0.59 -7.51
C GLU A 131 -8.60 -0.01 -8.17
N GLY A 132 -9.00 0.56 -9.33
CA GLY A 132 -10.11 0.06 -10.15
C GLY A 132 -11.51 0.46 -9.70
N LYS A 133 -11.67 1.26 -8.64
CA LYS A 133 -12.99 1.69 -8.15
C LYS A 133 -13.51 2.94 -8.89
N PRO A 134 -14.84 3.10 -9.03
CA PRO A 134 -15.42 4.29 -9.64
C PRO A 134 -14.97 5.55 -8.90
N VAL A 135 -14.63 6.58 -9.66
CA VAL A 135 -14.16 7.86 -9.14
C VAL A 135 -15.00 8.99 -9.74
N GLY A 136 -15.70 9.71 -8.87
CA GLY A 136 -16.35 10.98 -9.18
C GLY A 136 -15.46 12.17 -8.89
N ASP A 137 -15.82 13.33 -9.44
CA ASP A 137 -15.17 14.60 -9.14
C ASP A 137 -15.48 15.06 -7.71
N TRP A 138 -14.45 15.40 -6.94
CA TRP A 138 -14.66 15.95 -5.60
C TRP A 138 -15.18 17.39 -5.67
N SER A 139 -16.21 17.69 -4.88
CA SER A 139 -16.61 19.06 -4.55
C SER A 139 -17.03 19.14 -3.09
N GLU A 140 -16.95 20.34 -2.49
CA GLU A 140 -17.47 20.55 -1.13
C GLU A 140 -18.99 20.27 -1.04
N VAL A 141 -19.70 20.48 -2.15
CA VAL A 141 -21.13 20.15 -2.28
C VAL A 141 -21.32 18.63 -2.22
N ALA A 142 -20.53 17.86 -2.98
CA ALA A 142 -20.59 16.40 -2.95
C ALA A 142 -20.29 15.85 -1.55
N ALA A 143 -19.32 16.42 -0.83
CA ALA A 143 -19.04 16.03 0.56
C ALA A 143 -20.24 16.26 1.50
N ARG A 144 -20.92 17.40 1.36
CA ARG A 144 -22.12 17.75 2.15
C ARG A 144 -23.30 16.85 1.82
N GLU A 145 -23.54 16.60 0.54
CA GLU A 145 -24.64 15.73 0.06
C GLU A 145 -24.50 14.28 0.53
N LEU A 146 -23.26 13.81 0.73
CA LEU A 146 -23.01 12.47 1.25
C LEU A 146 -23.37 12.31 2.73
N ASN A 147 -23.58 13.40 3.47
CA ASN A 147 -23.73 13.43 4.94
C ASN A 147 -22.65 12.57 5.64
N ALA A 148 -21.41 12.67 5.16
CA ALA A 148 -20.30 11.86 5.58
C ALA A 148 -19.27 12.68 6.37
N THR A 149 -18.71 12.08 7.41
CA THR A 149 -17.57 12.64 8.12
C THR A 149 -16.32 12.48 7.26
N VAL A 150 -15.72 13.60 6.87
CA VAL A 150 -14.49 13.60 6.07
C VAL A 150 -13.29 13.63 7.00
N ILE A 151 -12.46 12.59 6.94
CA ILE A 151 -11.15 12.61 7.62
C ILE A 151 -10.23 13.56 6.83
N PRO A 152 -9.55 14.51 7.49
CA PRO A 152 -8.72 15.50 6.81
C PRO A 152 -7.47 14.85 6.19
N ALA A 153 -7.15 15.26 4.96
CA ALA A 153 -5.89 14.95 4.28
C ALA A 153 -4.80 15.93 4.78
N ASP A 154 -4.17 15.61 5.90
CA ASP A 154 -3.27 16.53 6.64
C ASP A 154 -1.78 16.17 6.52
N LEU A 155 -1.45 15.15 5.74
CA LEU A 155 -0.07 14.76 5.44
C LEU A 155 0.47 15.45 4.19
N ASP A 156 1.80 15.59 4.13
CA ASP A 156 2.51 16.21 3.01
C ASP A 156 2.89 15.14 1.97
N ALA A 157 2.21 15.17 0.82
CA ALA A 157 2.40 14.19 -0.25
C ALA A 157 3.84 14.17 -0.80
N GLN A 158 4.49 15.32 -0.91
CA GLN A 158 5.86 15.41 -1.41
C GLN A 158 6.84 14.78 -0.42
N LYS A 159 6.70 15.07 0.88
CA LYS A 159 7.53 14.44 1.91
C LYS A 159 7.34 12.93 1.95
N ILE A 160 6.10 12.43 1.81
CA ILE A 160 5.83 10.99 1.74
C ILE A 160 6.55 10.39 0.54
N PHE A 161 6.40 10.97 -0.66
CA PHE A 161 7.02 10.45 -1.87
C PHE A 161 8.55 10.34 -1.75
N THR A 162 9.20 11.43 -1.33
CA THR A 162 10.66 11.46 -1.17
C THR A 162 11.16 10.46 -0.13
N ARG A 163 10.45 10.27 0.99
CA ARG A 163 10.89 9.38 2.07
C ARG A 163 10.60 7.90 1.81
N GLU A 164 9.46 7.60 1.19
CA GLU A 164 8.94 6.22 1.16
C GLU A 164 9.02 5.54 -0.20
N PHE A 165 8.99 6.31 -1.29
CA PHE A 165 8.84 5.77 -2.65
C PHE A 165 10.07 5.99 -3.53
N GLN A 166 10.67 7.18 -3.45
CA GLN A 166 11.81 7.53 -4.29
C GLN A 166 12.98 6.54 -4.15
N GLY A 167 13.31 6.11 -2.93
CA GLY A 167 14.36 5.13 -2.69
C GLY A 167 14.03 3.71 -3.18
N LYS A 168 12.75 3.33 -3.25
CA LYS A 168 12.33 2.04 -3.86
C LYS A 168 12.51 2.09 -5.37
N LEU A 169 12.07 3.18 -5.99
CA LEU A 169 12.17 3.40 -7.43
C LEU A 169 13.63 3.36 -7.88
N PHE A 170 14.52 4.08 -7.19
CA PHE A 170 15.94 4.11 -7.55
C PHE A 170 16.62 2.75 -7.38
N ARG A 171 16.27 1.96 -6.36
CA ARG A 171 16.79 0.59 -6.22
C ARG A 171 16.34 -0.32 -7.37
N LYS A 172 15.10 -0.18 -7.85
CA LYS A 172 14.60 -0.93 -9.01
C LYS A 172 15.38 -0.56 -10.28
N ILE A 173 15.56 0.73 -10.54
CA ILE A 173 16.33 1.24 -11.68
C ILE A 173 17.79 0.79 -11.61
N GLU A 174 18.45 0.93 -10.47
CA GLU A 174 19.84 0.50 -10.28
C GLU A 174 19.99 -1.00 -10.51
N SER A 175 19.04 -1.81 -10.03
CA SER A 175 19.01 -3.25 -10.32
C SER A 175 18.85 -3.53 -11.81
N GLU A 176 18.06 -2.74 -12.52
CA GLU A 176 17.82 -2.91 -13.96
C GLU A 176 19.03 -2.49 -14.79
N ILE A 177 19.64 -1.35 -14.51
CA ILE A 177 20.90 -0.92 -15.14
C ILE A 177 21.97 -1.99 -14.93
N ASN A 178 22.11 -2.49 -13.70
CA ASN A 178 23.08 -3.54 -13.41
C ASN A 178 22.80 -4.84 -14.18
N ARG A 179 21.55 -5.17 -14.50
CA ARG A 179 21.22 -6.31 -15.38
C ARG A 179 21.51 -6.03 -16.84
N SER A 180 21.37 -4.78 -17.28
CA SER A 180 21.60 -4.36 -18.66
C SER A 180 23.09 -4.24 -19.03
N VAL A 181 23.97 -3.93 -18.08
CA VAL A 181 25.42 -3.91 -18.35
C VAL A 181 25.93 -5.34 -18.51
N HIS A 182 26.39 -5.67 -19.71
CA HIS A 182 27.00 -6.95 -20.04
C HIS A 182 28.45 -7.02 -19.56
N GLY A 183 28.92 -8.21 -19.20
CA GLY A 183 30.31 -8.45 -18.76
C GLY A 183 30.40 -8.89 -17.30
N GLU A 184 31.47 -9.62 -16.98
CA GLU A 184 31.75 -10.12 -15.63
C GLU A 184 32.05 -8.99 -14.64
N GLU A 185 32.82 -7.99 -15.08
CA GLU A 185 33.21 -6.83 -14.29
C GLU A 185 32.48 -5.57 -14.76
N LYS A 186 32.17 -4.66 -13.83
CA LYS A 186 31.40 -3.43 -14.11
C LYS A 186 32.05 -2.24 -13.44
N ARG A 187 32.16 -1.11 -14.16
CA ARG A 187 32.71 0.12 -13.57
C ARG A 187 32.15 1.39 -14.22
N GLY A 188 32.34 2.51 -13.52
CA GLY A 188 32.07 3.84 -14.06
C GLY A 188 30.61 4.09 -14.46
N ILE A 189 29.67 3.34 -13.86
CA ILE A 189 28.26 3.51 -14.16
C ILE A 189 27.81 4.88 -13.63
N THR A 190 27.35 5.71 -14.56
CA THR A 190 26.76 7.02 -14.28
C THR A 190 25.42 7.09 -14.98
N TRP A 191 24.53 7.92 -14.43
CA TRP A 191 23.18 8.02 -14.96
C TRP A 191 22.57 9.39 -14.76
N ARG A 192 21.76 9.79 -15.73
CA ARG A 192 20.91 10.98 -15.71
C ARG A 192 19.46 10.53 -15.65
N LYS A 193 18.72 11.10 -14.71
CA LYS A 193 17.31 10.76 -14.50
C LYS A 193 16.37 11.90 -14.87
N PHE A 194 15.21 11.50 -15.37
CA PHE A 194 14.04 12.33 -15.59
C PHE A 194 12.92 11.68 -14.79
N LEU A 195 12.52 12.31 -13.70
CA LEU A 195 11.48 11.81 -12.80
C LEU A 195 10.36 12.83 -12.74
N GLU A 196 9.18 12.41 -13.16
CA GLU A 196 7.93 13.12 -12.93
C GLU A 196 7.03 12.24 -12.07
N TYR A 197 6.35 12.86 -11.10
CA TYR A 197 5.26 12.18 -10.44
C TYR A 197 4.07 13.12 -10.25
N ARG A 198 2.91 12.53 -10.44
CA ARG A 198 1.60 13.13 -10.25
C ARG A 198 0.92 12.43 -9.10
N TYR A 199 0.10 13.14 -8.34
CA TYR A 199 -0.69 12.51 -7.29
C TYR A 199 -2.13 12.99 -7.30
N LEU A 200 -3.01 12.10 -6.86
CA LEU A 200 -4.43 12.33 -6.67
C LEU A 200 -4.75 12.20 -5.18
N GLU A 201 -5.58 13.12 -4.68
CA GLU A 201 -6.24 12.97 -3.38
C GLU A 201 -7.59 12.25 -3.59
N LEU A 202 -7.69 11.01 -3.14
CA LEU A 202 -8.91 10.19 -3.24
C LEU A 202 -9.58 10.05 -1.87
N TYR A 203 -10.86 10.41 -1.79
CA TYR A 203 -11.71 10.23 -0.62
C TYR A 203 -12.57 8.97 -0.76
N ALA A 204 -12.34 8.05 0.16
CA ALA A 204 -12.75 6.67 0.01
C ALA A 204 -13.84 6.32 1.03
N PRO A 205 -15.01 5.79 0.61
CA PRO A 205 -16.18 5.65 1.46
C PRO A 205 -16.13 4.39 2.32
N TYR A 206 -16.41 4.58 3.60
CA TYR A 206 -16.53 3.52 4.60
C TYR A 206 -17.75 3.76 5.49
N TYR A 207 -18.37 2.70 5.95
CA TYR A 207 -19.27 2.75 7.09
C TYR A 207 -18.52 2.44 8.38
N SER A 208 -18.73 3.27 9.40
CA SER A 208 -18.34 3.01 10.78
C SER A 208 -19.60 2.65 11.57
N VAL A 209 -19.69 1.41 12.00
CA VAL A 209 -20.85 0.85 12.71
C VAL A 209 -20.46 0.63 14.16
N SER A 210 -21.04 1.41 15.06
CA SER A 210 -20.92 1.20 16.49
C SER A 210 -22.07 0.32 16.97
N TYR A 211 -21.75 -0.69 17.77
CA TYR A 211 -22.74 -1.62 18.31
C TYR A 211 -22.37 -2.05 19.72
N THR A 212 -23.37 -2.43 20.49
CA THR A 212 -23.19 -2.95 21.85
C THR A 212 -23.47 -4.45 21.91
N TYR A 213 -22.79 -5.14 22.81
CA TYR A 213 -23.11 -6.51 23.18
C TYR A 213 -22.79 -6.69 24.67
N GLN A 214 -23.79 -7.12 25.45
CA GLN A 214 -23.70 -7.27 26.91
C GLN A 214 -23.15 -6.00 27.61
N GLY A 215 -23.67 -4.83 27.20
CA GLY A 215 -23.28 -3.53 27.77
C GLY A 215 -21.89 -3.03 27.39
N LYS A 216 -21.17 -3.70 26.49
CA LYS A 216 -19.86 -3.26 25.98
C LYS A 216 -19.97 -2.77 24.55
N GLU A 217 -19.28 -1.68 24.25
CA GLU A 217 -19.22 -1.10 22.91
C GLU A 217 -18.13 -1.73 22.04
N TYR A 218 -18.46 -1.86 20.75
CA TYR A 218 -17.61 -2.39 19.70
C TYR A 218 -17.82 -1.58 18.42
N GLN A 219 -16.86 -1.72 17.50
CA GLN A 219 -16.89 -1.02 16.23
C GLN A 219 -16.55 -1.99 15.09
N LEU A 220 -17.34 -1.90 14.03
CA LEU A 220 -17.16 -2.56 12.73
C LEU A 220 -16.97 -1.48 11.66
N THR A 221 -15.96 -1.63 10.83
CA THR A 221 -15.70 -0.80 9.66
C THR A 221 -15.91 -1.62 8.40
N ILE A 222 -16.71 -1.10 7.47
CA ILE A 222 -17.09 -1.76 6.23
C ILE A 222 -16.70 -0.84 5.06
N ASP A 223 -16.05 -1.40 4.04
CA ASP A 223 -15.83 -0.71 2.77
C ASP A 223 -17.18 -0.49 2.08
N ALA A 224 -17.57 0.77 1.91
CA ALA A 224 -18.89 1.10 1.39
C ALA A 224 -18.97 1.04 -0.15
N SER A 225 -17.88 0.62 -0.80
CA SER A 225 -17.85 0.27 -2.22
C SER A 225 -17.80 -1.25 -2.48
N GLU A 226 -17.46 -2.06 -1.47
CA GLU A 226 -17.43 -3.52 -1.60
C GLU A 226 -17.75 -4.24 -0.28
N THR A 227 -18.89 -4.93 -0.25
CA THR A 227 -19.46 -5.56 0.95
C THR A 227 -18.60 -6.66 1.57
N SER A 228 -17.72 -7.29 0.79
CA SER A 228 -16.85 -8.39 1.25
C SER A 228 -15.73 -7.92 2.19
N ARG A 229 -15.46 -6.61 2.25
CA ARG A 229 -14.29 -6.04 2.93
C ARG A 229 -14.71 -5.33 4.21
N GLN A 230 -14.50 -6.00 5.33
CA GLN A 230 -14.85 -5.48 6.65
C GLN A 230 -13.83 -5.85 7.72
N THR A 231 -13.69 -5.01 8.73
CA THR A 231 -12.76 -5.19 9.86
C THR A 231 -13.33 -4.59 11.14
N GLY A 232 -12.96 -5.11 12.30
CA GLY A 232 -13.46 -4.57 13.56
C GLY A 232 -13.08 -5.42 14.75
N LYS A 233 -13.48 -4.97 15.94
CA LYS A 233 -13.32 -5.75 17.18
C LYS A 233 -14.59 -6.52 17.46
N LYS A 234 -14.50 -7.85 17.58
CA LYS A 234 -15.61 -8.71 18.00
C LYS A 234 -15.59 -8.94 19.51
N PRO A 235 -16.75 -9.19 20.15
CA PRO A 235 -16.81 -9.81 21.46
C PRO A 235 -16.05 -11.14 21.45
N ARG A 236 -15.39 -11.47 22.56
CA ARG A 236 -14.63 -12.71 22.71
C ARG A 236 -15.02 -13.45 23.97
N ARG A 237 -15.22 -14.76 23.86
CA ARG A 237 -15.28 -15.67 25.01
C ARG A 237 -13.88 -15.98 25.52
N SER A 238 -13.77 -16.32 26.80
CA SER A 238 -12.52 -16.82 27.36
C SER A 238 -12.14 -18.15 26.71
N ILE A 239 -10.87 -18.32 26.35
CA ILE A 239 -10.34 -19.58 25.81
C ILE A 239 -10.58 -20.74 26.80
N PHE A 240 -10.52 -20.47 28.11
CA PHE A 240 -10.77 -21.46 29.15
C PHE A 240 -12.23 -21.94 29.19
N SER A 241 -13.18 -21.12 28.73
CA SER A 241 -14.59 -21.52 28.64
C SER A 241 -14.84 -22.62 27.60
N LEU A 242 -13.93 -22.79 26.64
CA LEU A 242 -14.00 -23.85 25.62
C LEU A 242 -13.62 -25.22 26.19
N PHE A 243 -12.75 -25.26 27.19
CA PHE A 243 -12.27 -26.50 27.83
C PHE A 243 -13.15 -26.96 29.00
N ARG A 244 -14.10 -26.13 29.45
CA ARG A 244 -14.96 -26.45 30.61
C ARG A 244 -16.11 -27.41 30.27
N LYS A 245 -16.37 -27.67 28.98
CA LYS A 245 -17.46 -28.54 28.50
C LYS A 245 -17.12 -30.04 28.40
N SER A 246 -15.97 -30.49 28.92
CA SER A 246 -15.53 -31.89 28.81
C SER A 246 -15.46 -32.66 30.14
N LYS A 247 -16.15 -32.22 31.20
CA LYS A 247 -16.39 -33.09 32.35
C LYS A 247 -17.75 -33.79 32.16
N PRO A 248 -17.80 -35.12 32.02
CA PRO A 248 -19.06 -35.84 32.08
C PRO A 248 -19.69 -35.62 33.46
N GLU A 249 -20.98 -35.31 33.48
CA GLU A 249 -21.78 -35.37 34.70
C GLU A 249 -21.74 -36.81 35.21
N SER A 250 -21.15 -37.02 36.38
CA SER A 250 -21.32 -38.24 37.14
C SER A 250 -22.76 -38.24 37.65
N ASN A 251 -23.61 -39.05 37.04
CA ASN A 251 -24.91 -39.40 37.59
C ASN A 251 -24.67 -40.15 38.93
N GLU A 252 -25.13 -39.56 40.02
CA GLU A 252 -25.49 -40.27 41.26
C GLU A 252 -27.00 -40.54 41.25
#